data_AF-A0A0N1HFU2-F1
#
_entry.id   AF-A0A0N1HFU2-F1
#
_cell.length_a   1.000
_cell.length_b   1.000
_cell.length_c   1.000
_cell.angle_alpha   90.00
_cell.angle_beta   90.00
_cell.angle_gamma   90.00
#
_symmetry.space_group_name_H-M   'P 1'
#
loop_
_entity.id
_entity.type
_entity.pdbx_description
1 polymer ?
#
loop_
_entity_poly.entity_id
_entity_poly.type
_entity_poly.pdbx_seq_one_letter_code
_entity_poly.pdbx_strand_id
1 'polypeptide(L)'
;MRRPAHNSFGPTAATEWTHPYTGAAALAVFYNDGGNQPPAAPPASPPAPSPADLAAQAKNPPATEPIRDPETGVVMTQERFGQNMAKERRAGRHAAFRELAEAAGIPVDIDSFDPKKFGEMFRQADEARKAKLTEDEKRAEALREQEAALAAKAADIEAREQATRDREHATRVRSVLVGLGASGADLEDAASLLRVPADASDEDLAKAAEELKARRAEMFGGTQSAAAGTPLPAPSGMPAPGMPRPGGNQPKPGERGLAMLKRRGKIAADA
;
A
#
# COMPACT_ATOMS: atom_id res chain seq x y z
N MET A 1 20.29 23.10 -13.57
CA MET A 1 19.29 22.27 -12.87
C MET A 1 18.08 22.11 -13.77
N ARG A 2 17.94 20.97 -14.45
CA ARG A 2 16.79 20.63 -15.30
C ARG A 2 15.92 19.65 -14.53
N ARG A 3 14.64 19.96 -14.32
CA ARG A 3 13.66 19.04 -13.73
C ARG A 3 13.12 18.09 -14.82
N PRO A 4 12.87 16.82 -14.50
CA PRO A 4 12.38 15.83 -15.45
C PRO A 4 10.90 16.03 -15.78
N ALA A 5 10.55 15.74 -17.04
CA ALA A 5 9.18 15.74 -17.56
C ALA A 5 8.41 14.49 -17.08
N HIS A 6 7.17 14.68 -16.63
CA HIS A 6 6.23 13.61 -16.35
C HIS A 6 5.60 13.12 -17.67
N ASN A 7 5.93 11.89 -18.07
CA ASN A 7 5.17 11.16 -19.09
C ASN A 7 4.04 10.39 -18.39
N SER A 8 2.82 10.82 -18.65
CA SER A 8 1.57 10.15 -18.25
C SER A 8 0.95 9.51 -19.48
N PHE A 9 1.09 8.20 -19.69
CA PHE A 9 0.16 7.38 -20.50
C PHE A 9 0.35 5.90 -20.17
N GLY A 10 -0.61 5.34 -19.45
CA GLY A 10 -0.77 3.90 -19.23
C GLY A 10 -2.18 3.64 -18.72
N PRO A 11 -2.97 2.76 -19.38
CA PRO A 11 -4.40 2.61 -19.10
C PRO A 11 -4.65 1.99 -17.73
N THR A 12 -5.63 2.57 -17.04
CA THR A 12 -6.21 2.15 -15.77
C THR A 12 -6.84 0.77 -15.89
N ALA A 13 -6.18 -0.26 -15.33
CA ALA A 13 -6.84 -1.48 -14.94
C ALA A 13 -7.57 -1.22 -13.61
N ALA A 14 -8.83 -0.81 -13.70
CA ALA A 14 -9.76 -0.89 -12.60
C ALA A 14 -10.02 -2.37 -12.32
N THR A 15 -9.39 -2.92 -11.27
CA THR A 15 -9.88 -4.16 -10.67
C THR A 15 -11.14 -3.80 -9.90
N GLU A 16 -12.24 -3.81 -10.63
CA GLU A 16 -13.60 -3.68 -10.13
C GLU A 16 -13.88 -4.83 -9.17
N TRP A 17 -13.82 -4.56 -7.87
CA TRP A 17 -14.57 -5.36 -6.90
C TRP A 17 -16.04 -5.05 -7.15
N THR A 18 -16.62 -5.90 -7.98
CA THR A 18 -17.98 -5.81 -8.51
C THR A 18 -18.93 -5.95 -7.33
N HIS A 19 -19.51 -4.84 -6.86
CA HIS A 19 -20.64 -4.90 -5.93
C HIS A 19 -21.85 -5.45 -6.71
N PRO A 20 -22.43 -6.60 -6.33
CA PRO A 20 -23.53 -7.20 -7.10
C PRO A 20 -24.87 -6.45 -6.96
N TYR A 21 -24.91 -5.23 -6.42
CA TYR A 21 -26.14 -4.52 -6.06
C TYR A 21 -26.08 -3.01 -6.30
N THR A 22 -25.68 -2.56 -7.49
CA THR A 22 -25.90 -1.15 -7.87
C THR A 22 -26.64 -1.03 -9.20
N GLY A 23 -27.96 -1.06 -9.09
CA GLY A 23 -28.89 -0.71 -10.16
C GLY A 23 -30.29 -0.65 -9.58
N ALA A 24 -31.11 0.32 -10.01
CA ALA A 24 -32.50 0.47 -9.58
C ALA A 24 -33.38 -0.78 -9.86
N ALA A 25 -32.84 -1.77 -10.59
CA ALA A 25 -33.42 -3.09 -10.81
C ALA A 25 -33.23 -4.07 -9.63
N ALA A 26 -32.33 -3.82 -8.68
CA ALA A 26 -32.10 -4.70 -7.53
C ALA A 26 -33.07 -4.48 -6.35
N LEU A 27 -33.98 -3.51 -6.46
CA LEU A 27 -35.08 -3.31 -5.51
C LEU A 27 -36.36 -4.06 -5.90
N ALA A 28 -36.35 -4.75 -7.04
CA ALA A 28 -37.48 -5.54 -7.50
C ALA A 28 -37.08 -7.01 -7.49
N VAL A 29 -37.68 -7.75 -6.55
CA VAL A 29 -38.25 -9.10 -6.68
C VAL A 29 -37.96 -9.90 -5.41
N PHE A 30 -38.95 -9.92 -4.53
CA PHE A 30 -39.52 -11.17 -4.03
C PHE A 30 -41.02 -10.95 -3.81
N TYR A 31 -41.82 -11.18 -4.85
CA TYR A 31 -43.04 -11.95 -4.68
C TYR A 31 -43.23 -12.84 -5.90
N ASN A 32 -43.57 -14.07 -5.56
CA ASN A 32 -43.66 -15.28 -6.32
C ASN A 32 -44.84 -15.28 -7.31
N ASP A 33 -44.62 -15.95 -8.44
CA ASP A 33 -45.48 -16.98 -9.04
C ASP A 33 -45.89 -16.73 -10.50
N GLY A 34 -45.77 -17.79 -11.29
CA GLY A 34 -45.79 -17.79 -12.74
C GLY A 34 -47.19 -17.70 -13.37
N GLY A 35 -47.22 -17.25 -14.62
CA GLY A 35 -48.41 -17.35 -15.47
C GLY A 35 -48.35 -16.44 -16.69
N ASN A 36 -48.16 -17.04 -17.86
CA ASN A 36 -48.38 -16.38 -19.16
C ASN A 36 -49.83 -15.86 -19.26
N GLN A 37 -50.05 -14.55 -19.17
CA GLN A 37 -51.24 -13.89 -19.72
C GLN A 37 -50.83 -12.59 -20.43
N PRO A 38 -51.29 -12.36 -21.68
CA PRO A 38 -51.13 -11.07 -22.34
C PRO A 38 -51.94 -9.99 -21.59
N PRO A 39 -51.49 -8.72 -21.58
CA PRO A 39 -52.12 -7.68 -20.79
C PRO A 39 -53.56 -7.45 -21.26
N ALA A 40 -54.53 -7.76 -20.39
CA ALA A 40 -55.91 -7.34 -20.56
C ALA A 40 -55.99 -5.81 -20.45
N ALA A 41 -56.77 -5.20 -21.34
CA ALA A 41 -57.04 -3.76 -21.32
C ALA A 41 -57.54 -3.31 -19.93
N PRO A 42 -57.12 -2.13 -19.44
CA PRO A 42 -57.57 -1.64 -18.15
C PRO A 42 -59.11 -1.49 -18.15
N PRO A 43 -59.82 -1.94 -17.10
CA PRO A 43 -61.25 -1.70 -17.00
C PRO A 43 -61.50 -0.19 -16.94
N ALA A 44 -62.42 0.28 -17.78
CA ALA A 44 -62.86 1.66 -17.79
C ALA A 44 -63.27 2.07 -16.36
N SER A 45 -62.63 3.13 -15.84
CA SER A 45 -63.01 3.70 -14.55
C SER A 45 -64.48 4.16 -14.62
N PRO A 46 -65.31 3.84 -13.62
CA PRO A 46 -66.68 4.34 -13.59
C PRO A 46 -66.66 5.88 -13.62
N PRO A 47 -67.62 6.52 -14.31
CA PRO A 47 -67.67 7.97 -14.40
C PRO A 47 -67.76 8.57 -12.99
N ALA A 48 -66.93 9.58 -12.73
CA ALA A 48 -66.96 10.31 -11.47
C ALA A 48 -68.39 10.87 -11.24
N PRO A 49 -68.93 10.75 -10.01
CA PRO A 49 -70.28 11.21 -9.71
C PRO A 49 -70.41 12.70 -10.02
N SER A 50 -71.49 13.06 -10.70
CA SER A 50 -71.76 14.44 -11.04
C SER A 50 -72.09 15.25 -9.76
N PRO A 51 -71.96 16.59 -9.78
CA PRO A 51 -72.36 17.43 -8.65
C PRO A 51 -73.84 17.23 -8.23
N ALA A 52 -74.70 16.79 -9.16
CA ALA A 52 -76.09 16.44 -8.88
C ALA A 52 -76.22 15.11 -8.10
N ASP A 53 -75.34 14.15 -8.34
CA ASP A 53 -75.31 12.86 -7.63
C ASP A 53 -74.87 13.06 -6.17
N LEU A 54 -73.90 13.96 -5.94
CA LEU A 54 -73.49 14.35 -4.58
C LEU A 54 -74.60 15.08 -3.82
N ALA A 55 -75.38 15.93 -4.50
CA ALA A 55 -76.52 16.62 -3.89
C ALA A 55 -77.69 15.68 -3.59
N ALA A 56 -77.88 14.63 -4.39
CA ALA A 56 -78.85 13.58 -4.12
C ALA A 56 -78.40 12.67 -2.97
N GLN A 57 -77.10 12.38 -2.87
CA GLN A 57 -76.52 11.58 -1.79
C GLN A 57 -76.57 12.31 -0.44
N ALA A 58 -76.48 13.64 -0.43
CA ALA A 58 -76.68 14.45 0.78
C ALA A 58 -78.12 14.40 1.34
N LYS A 59 -79.11 14.00 0.53
CA LYS A 59 -80.52 13.89 0.95
C LYS A 59 -80.88 12.52 1.53
N ASN A 60 -80.04 11.50 1.33
CA ASN A 60 -80.19 10.18 1.92
C ASN A 60 -78.93 9.85 2.75
N PRO A 61 -78.85 10.28 4.02
CA PRO A 61 -77.78 9.79 4.88
C PRO A 61 -77.88 8.25 4.94
N PRO A 62 -76.78 7.51 4.73
CA PRO A 62 -76.79 6.08 5.02
C PRO A 62 -77.20 5.93 6.48
N ALA A 63 -78.17 5.06 6.75
CA ALA A 63 -78.56 4.75 8.12
C ALA A 63 -77.29 4.39 8.91
N THR A 64 -76.92 5.23 9.87
CA THR A 64 -75.74 5.04 10.71
C THR A 64 -76.01 3.84 11.60
N GLU A 65 -75.69 2.64 11.12
CA GLU A 65 -75.70 1.48 11.98
C GLU A 65 -74.70 1.74 13.11
N PRO A 66 -75.13 1.61 14.38
CA PRO A 66 -74.22 1.83 15.49
C PRO A 66 -73.07 0.85 15.40
N ILE A 67 -71.82 1.35 15.38
CA ILE A 67 -70.61 0.53 15.33
C ILE A 67 -70.70 -0.47 16.49
N ARG A 68 -70.74 -1.76 16.19
CA ARG A 68 -70.85 -2.82 17.19
C ARG A 68 -69.47 -3.38 17.50
N ASP A 69 -69.25 -3.66 18.77
CA ASP A 69 -68.06 -4.36 19.23
C ASP A 69 -68.04 -5.78 18.62
N PRO A 70 -66.98 -6.17 17.90
CA PRO A 70 -66.90 -7.49 17.26
C PRO A 70 -66.92 -8.66 18.27
N GLU A 71 -66.52 -8.44 19.52
CA GLU A 71 -66.51 -9.50 20.55
C GLU A 71 -67.85 -9.66 21.27
N THR A 72 -68.58 -8.55 21.51
CA THR A 72 -69.78 -8.58 22.35
C THR A 72 -71.07 -8.28 21.60
N GLY A 73 -71.01 -7.82 20.35
CA GLY A 73 -72.17 -7.48 19.53
C GLY A 73 -72.98 -6.28 20.03
N VAL A 74 -72.53 -5.61 21.10
CA VAL A 74 -73.17 -4.45 21.72
C VAL A 74 -72.70 -3.17 21.01
N VAL A 75 -73.57 -2.16 20.95
CA VAL A 75 -73.24 -0.82 20.45
C VAL A 75 -72.02 -0.27 21.20
N MET A 76 -70.95 0.03 20.46
CA MET A 76 -69.65 0.41 21.00
C MET A 76 -69.74 1.82 21.59
N THR A 77 -69.73 1.91 22.91
CA THR A 77 -69.66 3.19 23.63
C THR A 77 -68.24 3.76 23.57
N GLN A 78 -68.11 5.08 23.72
CA GLN A 78 -66.81 5.76 23.68
C GLN A 78 -65.83 5.23 24.76
N GLU A 79 -66.33 4.87 25.93
CA GLU A 79 -65.53 4.25 27.01
C GLU A 79 -64.99 2.88 26.61
N ARG A 80 -65.82 2.02 26.00
CA ARG A 80 -65.39 0.70 25.50
C ARG A 80 -64.38 0.82 24.37
N PHE A 81 -64.57 1.78 23.48
CA PHE A 81 -63.60 2.08 22.42
C PHE A 81 -62.23 2.45 23.01
N GLY A 82 -62.20 3.32 24.03
CA GLY A 82 -60.97 3.68 24.73
C GLY A 82 -60.29 2.48 25.40
N GLN A 83 -61.06 1.58 26.01
CA GLN A 83 -60.54 0.35 26.62
C GLN A 83 -59.96 -0.62 25.58
N ASN A 84 -60.64 -0.81 24.45
CA ASN A 84 -60.16 -1.69 23.37
C ASN A 84 -58.87 -1.13 22.74
N MET A 85 -58.81 0.17 22.47
CA MET A 85 -57.59 0.83 21.99
C MET A 85 -56.41 0.69 22.98
N ALA A 86 -56.68 0.77 24.29
CA ALA A 86 -55.65 0.57 25.31
C ALA A 86 -55.14 -0.88 25.37
N LYS A 87 -56.05 -1.86 25.23
CA LYS A 87 -55.70 -3.29 25.15
C LYS A 87 -54.89 -3.58 23.89
N GLU A 88 -55.32 -3.07 22.74
CA GLU A 88 -54.63 -3.27 21.46
C GLU A 88 -53.23 -2.64 21.46
N ARG A 89 -53.08 -1.41 21.99
CA ARG A 89 -51.77 -0.78 22.20
C ARG A 89 -50.87 -1.56 23.18
N ARG A 90 -51.45 -2.27 24.13
CA ARG A 90 -50.69 -3.12 25.06
C ARG A 90 -50.24 -4.40 24.35
N ALA A 91 -51.15 -5.06 23.64
CA ALA A 91 -50.87 -6.25 22.84
C ALA A 91 -49.79 -5.98 21.77
N GLY A 92 -49.87 -4.86 21.05
CA GLY A 92 -48.87 -4.46 20.07
C GLY A 92 -47.49 -4.20 20.68
N ARG A 93 -47.42 -3.61 21.89
CA ARG A 93 -46.15 -3.46 22.61
C ARG A 93 -45.57 -4.80 23.05
N HIS A 94 -46.39 -5.71 23.58
CA HIS A 94 -45.94 -7.05 23.94
C HIS A 94 -45.49 -7.87 22.72
N ALA A 95 -46.11 -7.70 21.55
CA ALA A 95 -45.68 -8.32 20.30
C ALA A 95 -44.29 -7.81 19.86
N ALA A 96 -44.07 -6.49 19.86
CA ALA A 96 -42.77 -5.91 19.53
C ALA A 96 -41.64 -6.39 20.48
N PHE A 97 -41.94 -6.52 21.79
CA PHE A 97 -40.97 -7.07 22.74
C PHE A 97 -40.70 -8.55 22.54
N ARG A 98 -41.70 -9.33 22.08
CA ARG A 98 -41.51 -10.75 21.72
C ARG A 98 -40.55 -10.89 20.55
N GLU A 99 -40.73 -10.11 19.48
CA GLU A 99 -39.82 -10.13 18.33
C GLU A 99 -38.38 -9.75 18.71
N LEU A 100 -38.23 -8.74 19.59
CA LEU A 100 -36.92 -8.30 20.07
C LEU A 100 -36.25 -9.34 20.98
N ALA A 101 -37.03 -10.02 21.83
CA ALA A 101 -36.54 -11.10 22.69
C ALA A 101 -36.14 -12.35 21.89
N GLU A 102 -36.93 -12.71 20.87
CA GLU A 102 -36.61 -13.78 19.93
C GLU A 102 -35.34 -13.46 19.11
N ALA A 103 -35.22 -12.24 18.58
CA ALA A 103 -34.03 -11.79 17.86
C ALA A 103 -32.77 -11.73 18.74
N ALA A 104 -32.93 -11.41 20.03
CA ALA A 104 -31.84 -11.40 21.01
C ALA A 104 -31.53 -12.80 21.58
N GLY A 105 -32.34 -13.81 21.30
CA GLY A 105 -32.19 -15.18 21.81
C GLY A 105 -32.41 -15.30 23.33
N ILE A 106 -33.14 -14.37 23.95
CA ILE A 106 -33.35 -14.35 25.40
C ILE A 106 -34.73 -15.00 25.69
N PRO A 107 -34.80 -16.10 26.46
CA PRO A 107 -36.06 -16.70 26.86
C PRO A 107 -36.72 -15.79 27.90
N VAL A 108 -37.61 -14.93 27.45
CA VAL A 108 -38.33 -13.99 28.31
C VAL A 108 -39.75 -14.48 28.54
N ASP A 109 -40.13 -14.57 29.81
CA ASP A 109 -41.51 -14.88 30.22
C ASP A 109 -42.42 -13.67 29.98
N ILE A 110 -43.32 -13.79 29.01
CA ILE A 110 -44.06 -12.68 28.37
C ILE A 110 -45.03 -11.98 29.35
N ASP A 111 -45.51 -12.70 30.36
CA ASP A 111 -46.48 -12.21 31.35
C ASP A 111 -45.84 -11.48 32.54
N SER A 112 -44.53 -11.59 32.72
CA SER A 112 -43.74 -10.99 33.81
C SER A 112 -42.70 -9.97 33.32
N PHE A 113 -42.73 -9.62 32.03
CA PHE A 113 -41.72 -8.78 31.41
C PHE A 113 -41.74 -7.34 31.95
N ASP A 114 -40.68 -6.97 32.67
CA ASP A 114 -40.43 -5.60 33.11
C ASP A 114 -39.47 -4.90 32.14
N PRO A 115 -39.95 -3.95 31.31
CA PRO A 115 -39.11 -3.26 30.34
C PRO A 115 -37.97 -2.47 30.99
N LYS A 116 -38.08 -2.11 32.27
CA LYS A 116 -36.99 -1.43 33.00
C LYS A 116 -35.82 -2.37 33.25
N LYS A 117 -36.10 -3.61 33.71
CA LYS A 117 -35.07 -4.63 33.97
C LYS A 117 -34.36 -5.05 32.68
N PHE A 118 -35.10 -5.15 31.57
CA PHE A 118 -34.50 -5.44 30.27
C PHE A 118 -33.55 -4.32 29.81
N GLY A 119 -33.95 -3.06 29.98
CA GLY A 119 -33.09 -1.91 29.70
C GLY A 119 -31.82 -1.87 30.57
N GLU A 120 -31.92 -2.27 31.84
CA GLU A 120 -30.77 -2.39 32.74
C GLU A 120 -29.82 -3.51 32.32
N MET A 121 -30.34 -4.69 31.96
CA MET A 121 -29.52 -5.80 31.44
C MET A 121 -28.80 -5.42 30.14
N PHE A 122 -29.46 -4.71 29.23
CA PHE A 122 -28.83 -4.28 27.98
C PHE A 122 -27.71 -3.27 28.24
N ARG A 123 -27.92 -2.30 29.15
CA ARG A 123 -26.88 -1.36 29.57
C ARG A 123 -25.68 -2.06 30.19
N GLN A 124 -25.91 -3.01 31.10
CA GLN A 124 -24.84 -3.80 31.72
C GLN A 124 -24.08 -4.64 30.68
N ALA A 125 -24.78 -5.22 29.70
CA ALA A 125 -24.15 -5.98 28.62
C ALA A 125 -23.30 -5.08 27.71
N ASP A 126 -23.76 -3.87 27.40
CA ASP A 126 -23.00 -2.89 26.62
C ASP A 126 -21.77 -2.38 27.38
N GLU A 127 -21.90 -2.12 28.67
CA GLU A 127 -20.77 -1.74 29.53
C GLU A 127 -19.73 -2.86 29.61
N ALA A 128 -20.16 -4.12 29.79
CA ALA A 128 -19.27 -5.27 29.79
C ALA A 128 -18.58 -5.48 28.42
N ARG A 129 -19.29 -5.24 27.32
CA ARG A 129 -18.70 -5.30 25.96
C ARG A 129 -17.65 -4.21 25.76
N LYS A 130 -17.95 -2.97 26.17
CA LYS A 130 -16.99 -1.86 26.11
C LYS A 130 -15.75 -2.16 26.94
N ALA A 131 -15.92 -2.68 28.16
CA ALA A 131 -14.81 -3.07 29.01
C ALA A 131 -13.93 -4.14 28.34
N LYS A 132 -14.53 -5.19 27.75
CA LYS A 132 -13.81 -6.22 27.01
C LYS A 132 -13.03 -5.66 25.82
N LEU A 133 -13.66 -4.78 25.03
CA LEU A 133 -12.99 -4.10 23.92
C LEU A 133 -11.76 -3.33 24.40
N THR A 134 -11.86 -2.60 25.53
CA THR A 134 -10.70 -1.87 26.07
C THR A 134 -9.59 -2.78 26.62
N GLU A 135 -9.92 -3.98 27.11
CA GLU A 135 -8.91 -4.96 27.53
C GLU A 135 -8.22 -5.59 26.33
N ASP A 136 -8.97 -5.90 25.27
CA ASP A 136 -8.43 -6.50 24.06
C ASP A 136 -7.56 -5.50 23.29
N GLU A 137 -7.91 -4.21 23.28
CA GLU A 137 -7.06 -3.13 22.77
C GLU A 137 -5.72 -3.07 23.53
N LYS A 138 -5.75 -3.10 24.87
CA LYS A 138 -4.52 -3.14 25.68
C LYS A 138 -3.67 -4.38 25.41
N ARG A 139 -4.30 -5.55 25.25
CA ARG A 139 -3.58 -6.78 24.89
C ARG A 139 -2.96 -6.66 23.50
N ALA A 140 -3.66 -6.08 22.53
CA ALA A 140 -3.16 -5.89 21.18
C ALA A 140 -1.98 -4.90 21.15
N GLU A 141 -2.05 -3.80 21.90
CA GLU A 141 -0.94 -2.87 22.05
C GLU A 141 0.28 -3.53 22.70
N ALA A 142 0.08 -4.29 23.80
CA ALA A 142 1.18 -5.01 24.45
C ALA A 142 1.84 -6.05 23.53
N LEU A 143 1.07 -6.75 22.70
CA LEU A 143 1.61 -7.69 21.71
C LEU A 143 2.41 -6.95 20.62
N ARG A 144 1.90 -5.82 20.11
CA ARG A 144 2.64 -5.00 19.13
C ARG A 144 3.96 -4.47 19.70
N GLU A 145 3.97 -4.03 20.94
CA GLU A 145 5.20 -3.58 21.61
C GLU A 145 6.21 -4.73 21.76
N GLN A 146 5.74 -5.93 22.11
CA GLN A 146 6.60 -7.11 22.19
C GLN A 146 7.16 -7.50 20.82
N GLU A 147 6.34 -7.50 19.77
CA GLU A 147 6.78 -7.76 18.40
C GLU A 147 7.82 -6.73 17.94
N ALA A 148 7.58 -5.44 18.20
CA ALA A 148 8.53 -4.38 17.89
C ALA A 148 9.86 -4.56 18.64
N ALA A 149 9.80 -4.93 19.93
CA ALA A 149 10.99 -5.17 20.74
C ALA A 149 11.78 -6.39 20.27
N LEU A 150 11.11 -7.46 19.84
CA LEU A 150 11.76 -8.64 19.27
C LEU A 150 12.37 -8.34 17.90
N ALA A 151 11.67 -7.60 17.04
CA ALA A 151 12.19 -7.16 15.74
C ALA A 151 13.43 -6.28 15.90
N ALA A 152 13.44 -5.36 16.86
CA ALA A 152 14.60 -4.53 17.16
C ALA A 152 15.80 -5.38 17.62
N LYS A 153 15.58 -6.35 18.51
CA LYS A 153 16.63 -7.28 18.96
C LYS A 153 17.17 -8.14 17.82
N ALA A 154 16.32 -8.62 16.93
CA ALA A 154 16.74 -9.40 15.77
C ALA A 154 17.63 -8.55 14.84
N ALA A 155 17.22 -7.32 14.54
CA ALA A 155 18.01 -6.39 13.74
C ALA A 155 19.38 -6.07 14.38
N ASP A 156 19.43 -5.89 15.70
CA ASP A 156 20.69 -5.66 16.43
C ASP A 156 21.64 -6.86 16.36
N ILE A 157 21.11 -8.08 16.45
CA ILE A 157 21.89 -9.31 16.33
C ILE A 157 22.42 -9.46 14.91
N GLU A 158 21.57 -9.29 13.90
CA GLU A 158 21.96 -9.34 12.49
C GLU A 158 23.05 -8.31 12.16
N ALA A 159 22.92 -7.08 12.65
CA ALA A 159 23.93 -6.04 12.45
C ALA A 159 25.28 -6.42 13.08
N ARG A 160 25.28 -7.04 14.27
CA ARG A 160 26.51 -7.50 14.94
C ARG A 160 27.14 -8.69 14.22
N GLU A 161 26.33 -9.61 13.72
CA GLU A 161 26.81 -10.74 12.93
C GLU A 161 27.42 -10.28 11.62
N GLN A 162 26.75 -9.39 10.89
CA GLN A 162 27.28 -8.80 9.64
C GLN A 162 28.62 -8.10 9.90
N ALA A 163 28.69 -7.25 10.92
CA ALA A 163 29.93 -6.56 11.28
C ALA A 163 31.08 -7.53 11.65
N THR A 164 30.75 -8.69 12.23
CA THR A 164 31.75 -9.73 12.56
C THR A 164 32.21 -10.45 11.30
N ARG A 165 31.27 -10.86 10.43
CA ARG A 165 31.58 -11.51 9.14
C ARG A 165 32.43 -10.61 8.24
N ASP A 166 32.14 -9.31 8.20
CA ASP A 166 32.92 -8.32 7.44
C ASP A 166 34.36 -8.21 7.96
N ARG A 167 34.54 -8.20 9.29
CA ARG A 167 35.87 -8.17 9.92
C ARG A 167 36.65 -9.45 9.66
N GLU A 168 36.00 -10.61 9.74
CA GLU A 168 36.61 -11.91 9.45
C GLU A 168 37.03 -12.01 7.99
N HIS A 169 36.16 -11.59 7.07
CA HIS A 169 36.48 -11.52 5.64
C HIS A 169 37.66 -10.58 5.37
N ALA A 170 37.63 -9.36 5.90
CA ALA A 170 38.74 -8.41 5.74
C ALA A 170 40.06 -8.95 6.30
N THR A 171 40.02 -9.66 7.43
CA THR A 171 41.21 -10.29 8.03
C THR A 171 41.75 -11.42 7.16
N ARG A 172 40.87 -12.26 6.61
CA ARG A 172 41.24 -13.34 5.67
C ARG A 172 41.84 -12.80 4.37
N VAL A 173 41.23 -11.77 3.78
CA VAL A 173 41.77 -11.10 2.57
C VAL A 173 43.17 -10.55 2.86
N ARG A 174 43.34 -9.85 3.99
CA ARG A 174 44.63 -9.29 4.38
C ARG A 174 45.68 -10.37 4.62
N SER A 175 45.34 -11.47 5.29
CA SER A 175 46.32 -12.55 5.56
C SER A 175 46.84 -13.21 4.27
N VAL A 176 45.96 -13.45 3.29
CA VAL A 176 46.34 -14.00 1.98
C VAL A 176 47.24 -13.02 1.22
N LEU A 177 46.88 -11.73 1.17
CA LEU A 177 47.66 -10.71 0.47
C LEU A 177 49.05 -10.49 1.10
N VAL A 178 49.13 -10.48 2.44
CA VAL A 178 50.41 -10.42 3.17
C VAL A 178 51.27 -11.64 2.84
N GLY A 179 50.68 -12.84 2.80
CA GLY A 179 51.38 -14.07 2.41
C GLY A 179 51.98 -14.02 1.00
N LEU A 180 51.36 -13.24 0.09
CA LEU A 180 51.84 -13.03 -1.28
C LEU A 180 52.86 -11.91 -1.44
N GLY A 181 53.13 -11.15 -0.36
CA GLY A 181 54.13 -10.08 -0.30
C GLY A 181 53.58 -8.65 -0.37
N ALA A 182 52.25 -8.45 -0.28
CA ALA A 182 51.69 -7.10 -0.17
C ALA A 182 51.97 -6.51 1.23
N SER A 183 52.35 -5.24 1.29
CA SER A 183 52.69 -4.57 2.57
C SER A 183 52.35 -3.09 2.55
N GLY A 184 52.16 -2.49 3.72
CA GLY A 184 51.95 -1.04 3.86
C GLY A 184 50.72 -0.54 3.09
N ALA A 185 50.88 0.55 2.34
CA ALA A 185 49.80 1.14 1.54
C ALA A 185 49.34 0.21 0.40
N ASP A 186 50.25 -0.55 -0.19
CA ASP A 186 49.95 -1.48 -1.28
C ASP A 186 49.04 -2.62 -0.83
N LEU A 187 49.03 -2.97 0.47
CA LEU A 187 48.12 -3.97 1.04
C LEU A 187 46.67 -3.51 0.98
N GLU A 188 46.39 -2.26 1.40
CA GLU A 188 45.03 -1.72 1.40
C GLU A 188 44.54 -1.48 -0.03
N ASP A 189 45.43 -1.02 -0.91
CA ASP A 189 45.13 -0.86 -2.33
C ASP A 189 44.85 -2.22 -2.98
N ALA A 190 45.67 -3.25 -2.73
CA ALA A 190 45.43 -4.61 -3.22
C ALA A 190 44.10 -5.19 -2.67
N ALA A 191 43.77 -4.98 -1.40
CA ALA A 191 42.51 -5.40 -0.81
C ALA A 191 41.30 -4.71 -1.47
N SER A 192 41.41 -3.44 -1.84
CA SER A 192 40.35 -2.70 -2.55
C SER A 192 40.14 -3.16 -3.99
N LEU A 193 41.18 -3.71 -4.62
CA LEU A 193 41.17 -4.16 -6.01
C LEU A 193 40.76 -5.63 -6.17
N LEU A 194 40.85 -6.41 -5.09
CA LEU A 194 40.45 -7.81 -5.07
C LEU A 194 38.93 -7.92 -5.23
N ARG A 195 38.49 -8.55 -6.32
CA ARG A 195 37.06 -8.74 -6.63
C ARG A 195 36.65 -10.17 -6.29
N VAL A 196 36.29 -10.39 -5.03
CA VAL A 196 35.88 -11.69 -4.53
C VAL A 196 34.59 -11.54 -3.71
N PRO A 197 33.60 -12.44 -3.87
CA PRO A 197 32.39 -12.42 -3.05
C PRO A 197 32.72 -12.73 -1.59
N ALA A 198 31.93 -12.19 -0.65
CA ALA A 198 32.17 -12.34 0.79
C ALA A 198 32.18 -13.80 1.29
N ASP A 199 31.51 -14.70 0.55
CA ASP A 199 31.39 -16.13 0.86
C ASP A 199 32.41 -17.00 0.09
N ALA A 200 33.40 -16.40 -0.57
CA ALA A 200 34.42 -17.16 -1.30
C ALA A 200 35.26 -18.03 -0.36
N SER A 201 35.68 -19.19 -0.89
CA SER A 201 36.58 -20.08 -0.18
C SER A 201 38.00 -19.49 -0.11
N ASP A 202 38.80 -19.99 0.82
CA ASP A 202 40.21 -19.57 0.95
C ASP A 202 41.03 -19.88 -0.32
N GLU A 203 40.67 -20.96 -1.04
CA GLU A 203 41.29 -21.29 -2.33
C GLU A 203 40.95 -20.28 -3.43
N ASP A 204 39.70 -19.81 -3.47
CA ASP A 204 39.27 -18.81 -4.46
C ASP A 204 39.88 -17.44 -4.18
N LEU A 205 40.00 -17.08 -2.89
CA LEU A 205 40.74 -15.91 -2.44
C LEU A 205 42.20 -15.96 -2.87
N ALA A 206 42.86 -17.11 -2.68
CA ALA A 206 44.25 -17.30 -3.11
C ALA A 206 44.41 -17.17 -4.63
N LYS A 207 43.56 -17.82 -5.43
CA LYS A 207 43.58 -17.73 -6.90
C LYS A 207 43.36 -16.29 -7.38
N ALA A 208 42.37 -15.60 -6.83
CA ALA A 208 42.09 -14.21 -7.18
C ALA A 208 43.26 -13.28 -6.82
N ALA A 209 43.92 -13.53 -5.69
CA ALA A 209 45.09 -12.77 -5.27
C ALA A 209 46.32 -13.06 -6.16
N GLU A 210 46.51 -14.30 -6.62
CA GLU A 210 47.53 -14.65 -7.61
C GLU A 210 47.28 -13.99 -8.97
N GLU A 211 46.02 -13.96 -9.44
CA GLU A 211 45.66 -13.23 -10.66
C GLU A 211 45.94 -11.73 -10.52
N LEU A 212 45.65 -11.15 -9.35
CA LEU A 212 45.93 -9.75 -9.08
C LEU A 212 47.44 -9.49 -9.09
N LYS A 213 48.24 -10.37 -8.49
CA LYS A 213 49.71 -10.32 -8.51
C LYS A 213 50.27 -10.42 -9.92
N ALA A 214 49.69 -11.28 -10.77
CA ALA A 214 50.09 -11.39 -12.18
C ALA A 214 49.83 -10.09 -12.96
N ARG A 215 48.73 -9.39 -12.65
CA ARG A 215 48.38 -8.11 -13.30
C ARG A 215 49.14 -6.91 -12.72
N ARG A 216 49.52 -6.96 -11.45
CA ARG A 216 50.06 -5.83 -10.68
C ARG A 216 51.12 -6.28 -9.69
N ALA A 217 52.25 -6.79 -10.20
CA ALA A 217 53.36 -7.28 -9.39
C ALA A 217 53.97 -6.21 -8.47
N GLU A 218 53.85 -4.93 -8.84
CA GLU A 218 54.36 -3.78 -8.06
C GLU A 218 53.78 -3.72 -6.65
N MET A 219 52.50 -4.09 -6.48
CA MET A 219 51.82 -4.06 -5.17
C MET A 219 52.26 -5.21 -4.24
N PHE A 220 53.04 -6.17 -4.75
CA PHE A 220 53.51 -7.34 -4.01
C PHE A 220 55.05 -7.36 -3.88
N GLY A 221 55.70 -6.19 -4.00
CA GLY A 221 57.15 -6.05 -3.92
C GLY A 221 57.90 -6.61 -5.15
N GLY A 222 57.18 -7.03 -6.20
CA GLY A 222 57.78 -7.39 -7.46
C GLY A 222 58.14 -6.15 -8.26
N THR A 223 59.42 -5.96 -8.57
CA THR A 223 59.80 -5.08 -9.70
C THR A 223 59.11 -5.66 -10.92
N GLN A 224 58.32 -4.89 -11.68
CA GLN A 224 57.63 -5.36 -12.89
C GLN A 224 58.50 -6.38 -13.63
N SER A 225 58.20 -7.68 -13.52
CA SER A 225 58.73 -8.63 -14.49
C SER A 225 58.06 -8.21 -15.78
N ALA A 226 58.86 -7.72 -16.72
CA ALA A 226 58.46 -7.23 -18.02
C ALA A 226 57.75 -8.34 -18.81
N ALA A 227 56.51 -8.62 -18.44
CA ALA A 227 55.54 -9.41 -19.16
C ALA A 227 54.39 -8.47 -19.56
N ALA A 228 54.77 -7.29 -20.05
CA ALA A 228 53.86 -6.35 -20.70
C ALA A 228 54.43 -6.06 -22.08
N GLY A 229 53.86 -6.77 -23.06
CA GLY A 229 53.80 -6.36 -24.46
C GLY A 229 55.13 -6.00 -25.10
N THR A 230 55.64 -6.92 -25.92
CA THR A 230 56.23 -6.49 -27.20
C THR A 230 55.29 -5.43 -27.77
N PRO A 231 55.70 -4.16 -27.96
CA PRO A 231 54.84 -3.21 -28.63
C PRO A 231 54.52 -3.83 -29.98
N LEU A 232 53.23 -4.08 -30.24
CA LEU A 232 52.79 -4.45 -31.58
C LEU A 232 53.42 -3.44 -32.54
N PRO A 233 54.08 -3.88 -33.63
CA PRO A 233 54.64 -2.93 -34.59
C PRO A 233 53.50 -2.01 -34.99
N ALA A 234 53.67 -0.72 -34.74
CA ALA A 234 52.69 0.28 -35.11
C ALA A 234 52.27 0.00 -36.55
N PRO A 235 50.96 -0.07 -36.86
CA PRO A 235 50.50 -0.30 -38.23
C PRO A 235 51.21 0.74 -39.09
N SER A 236 52.00 0.27 -40.04
CA SER A 236 52.76 1.09 -40.99
C SER A 236 51.79 1.80 -41.93
N GLY A 237 51.07 2.77 -41.39
CA GLY A 237 50.34 3.77 -42.14
C GLY A 237 51.35 4.59 -42.89
N MET A 238 51.52 4.29 -44.18
CA MET A 238 52.11 5.20 -45.14
C MET A 238 51.51 6.60 -44.91
N PRO A 239 52.33 7.67 -44.74
CA PRO A 239 51.77 8.99 -44.62
C PRO A 239 51.12 9.34 -45.95
N ALA A 240 49.83 9.64 -45.91
CA ALA A 240 49.13 10.29 -47.00
C ALA A 240 49.94 11.52 -47.45
N PRO A 241 50.16 11.73 -48.76
CA PRO A 241 50.95 12.84 -49.25
C PRO A 241 50.14 14.12 -49.05
N GLY A 242 50.45 14.89 -48.00
CA GLY A 242 49.81 16.20 -47.82
C GLY A 242 49.72 16.77 -46.42
N MET A 243 50.11 16.07 -45.36
CA MET A 243 50.13 16.66 -44.01
C MET A 243 51.56 17.06 -43.61
N PRO A 244 51.82 18.35 -43.30
CA PRO A 244 53.14 18.80 -42.88
C PRO A 244 53.48 18.19 -41.53
N ARG A 245 54.63 17.51 -41.47
CA ARG A 245 55.27 17.01 -40.25
C ARG A 245 55.42 18.16 -39.24
N PRO A 246 54.91 18.07 -38.01
CA PRO A 246 55.31 18.95 -36.92
C PRO A 246 56.72 18.52 -36.47
N GLY A 247 57.73 18.96 -37.20
CA GLY A 247 59.11 18.54 -36.98
C GLY A 247 60.07 19.43 -37.75
N GLY A 248 60.22 20.66 -37.27
CA GLY A 248 61.18 21.63 -37.77
C GLY A 248 60.90 22.98 -37.13
N ASN A 249 61.83 23.46 -36.32
CA ASN A 249 61.77 24.70 -35.52
C ASN A 249 61.10 24.53 -34.15
N GLN A 250 61.67 23.66 -33.31
CA GLN A 250 61.72 23.97 -31.88
C GLN A 250 62.51 25.29 -31.74
N PRO A 251 61.90 26.40 -31.28
CA PRO A 251 62.63 27.66 -31.10
C PRO A 251 63.73 27.43 -30.08
N LYS A 252 64.92 27.99 -30.31
CA LYS A 252 66.06 27.82 -29.41
C LYS A 252 65.65 28.28 -28.00
N PRO A 253 66.10 27.61 -26.91
CA PRO A 253 65.78 28.04 -25.56
C PRO A 253 66.08 29.53 -25.37
N GLY A 254 65.07 30.32 -24.98
CA GLY A 254 65.17 31.78 -24.81
C GLY A 254 64.64 32.64 -25.97
N GLU A 255 64.51 32.09 -27.18
CA GLU A 255 64.05 32.85 -28.37
C GLU A 255 62.58 33.27 -28.25
N ARG A 256 61.76 32.43 -27.62
CA ARG A 256 60.35 32.74 -27.32
C ARG A 256 60.21 33.90 -26.31
N GLY A 257 61.12 33.98 -25.35
CA GLY A 257 61.18 35.07 -24.38
C GLY A 257 61.62 36.38 -25.04
N LEU A 258 62.63 36.32 -25.91
CA LEU A 258 63.12 37.47 -26.66
C LEU A 258 62.06 38.02 -27.62
N ALA A 259 61.31 37.15 -28.30
CA ALA A 259 60.17 37.53 -29.14
C ALA A 259 59.04 38.20 -28.31
N MET A 260 58.78 37.71 -27.09
CA MET A 260 57.81 38.34 -26.17
C MET A 260 58.28 39.73 -25.72
N LEU A 261 59.57 39.93 -25.43
CA LEU A 261 60.10 41.24 -25.07
C LEU A 261 60.05 42.23 -26.24
N LYS A 262 60.37 41.78 -27.47
CA LYS A 262 60.21 42.59 -28.70
C LYS A 262 58.76 42.99 -28.91
N ARG A 263 57.82 42.05 -28.80
CA ARG A 263 56.38 42.32 -28.96
C ARG A 263 55.82 43.26 -27.90
N ARG A 264 56.42 43.26 -26.70
CA ARG A 264 56.08 44.18 -25.60
C ARG A 264 56.85 45.50 -25.65
N GLY A 265 57.63 45.75 -26.71
CA GLY A 265 58.39 46.99 -26.91
C GLY A 265 59.50 47.24 -25.89
N LYS A 266 59.94 46.20 -25.15
CA LYS A 266 60.95 46.33 -24.09
C LYS A 266 62.39 46.30 -24.60
N ILE A 267 62.57 45.94 -25.87
CA ILE A 267 63.83 45.95 -26.60
C ILE A 267 63.53 46.39 -28.04
N ALA A 268 64.45 47.16 -28.64
CA ALA A 268 64.30 47.61 -30.01
C ALA A 268 64.22 46.40 -30.96
N ALA A 269 63.28 46.44 -31.91
CA ALA A 269 63.32 45.53 -33.04
C ALA A 269 64.41 46.06 -33.98
N ASP A 270 65.56 45.40 -34.03
CA ASP A 270 66.62 45.76 -34.98
C ASP A 270 66.05 45.80 -36.41
N ALA A 271 66.46 46.84 -37.14
CA ALA A 271 66.14 47.14 -38.53
C ALA A 271 66.71 46.11 -39.51
#